data_AF-A0A1G3B5J0-F1
#
_entry.id   AF-A0A1G3B5J0-F1
#
_cell.length_a   1.000
_cell.length_b   1.000
_cell.length_c   1.000
_cell.angle_alpha   90.00
_cell.angle_beta   90.00
_cell.angle_gamma   90.00
#
_symmetry.space_group_name_H-M   'P 1'
#
loop_
_entity.id
_entity.type
_entity.pdbx_description
1 polymer ?
#
loop_
_entity_poly.entity_id
_entity_poly.type
_entity_poly.pdbx_seq_one_letter_code
_entity_poly.pdbx_strand_id
1 'polypeptide(L)'
;MFALWMFGADVERAMGTKKFLTLYFTAGVFAALLSALLLPQTAVLGASGAIFAVEVAFAMLFPNVTIILFIFPIKAKHLVMLFAGLTALNCLLPIGGGVAYYAHLGGLLYGFLFVRYEPRVWDLVSLWQAKQRARELREGEEIRRRVDSLLDKVNRVGLENLTRKEMEFLQKASQKFRKWKAVSASGGPGTKKEKKA
;
A
#
# COMPACT_ATOMS: atom_id res chain seq x y z
N MET A 1 19.61 -9.81 2.51
CA MET A 1 19.14 -9.65 1.10
C MET A 1 18.64 -10.97 0.50
N PHE A 2 19.31 -12.10 0.73
CA PHE A 2 18.83 -13.42 0.28
C PHE A 2 17.37 -13.72 0.65
N ALA A 3 16.98 -13.56 1.92
CA ALA A 3 15.59 -13.80 2.36
C ALA A 3 14.57 -12.88 1.67
N LEU A 4 14.94 -11.61 1.42
CA LEU A 4 14.08 -10.68 0.68
C LEU A 4 13.89 -11.13 -0.77
N TRP A 5 14.94 -11.60 -1.43
CA TRP A 5 14.84 -12.16 -2.78
C TRP A 5 14.00 -13.45 -2.80
N MET A 6 14.22 -14.34 -1.83
CA MET A 6 13.55 -15.63 -1.74
C MET A 6 12.05 -15.50 -1.45
N PHE A 7 11.66 -14.66 -0.49
CA PHE A 7 10.27 -14.56 -0.03
C PHE A 7 9.53 -13.35 -0.58
N GLY A 8 10.26 -12.26 -0.83
CA GLY A 8 9.67 -10.97 -1.18
C GLY A 8 8.86 -11.01 -2.47
N ALA A 9 9.34 -11.73 -3.49
CA ALA A 9 8.63 -11.81 -4.77
C ALA A 9 7.25 -12.49 -4.63
N ASP A 10 7.16 -13.57 -3.86
CA ASP A 10 5.89 -14.28 -3.65
C ASP A 10 4.94 -13.48 -2.76
N VAL A 11 5.46 -12.84 -1.71
CA VAL A 11 4.68 -11.93 -0.87
C VAL A 11 4.15 -10.76 -1.71
N GLU A 12 5.00 -10.11 -2.51
CA GLU A 12 4.61 -9.01 -3.39
C GLU A 12 3.51 -9.42 -4.36
N ARG A 13 3.64 -10.59 -5.00
CA ARG A 13 2.62 -11.12 -5.91
C ARG A 13 1.29 -11.38 -5.20
N ALA A 14 1.32 -11.88 -3.96
CA ALA A 14 0.13 -12.19 -3.20
C ALA A 14 -0.66 -10.96 -2.74
N MET A 15 0.03 -9.90 -2.28
CA MET A 15 -0.63 -8.70 -1.74
C MET A 15 -0.67 -7.52 -2.71
N GLY A 16 0.12 -7.55 -3.77
CA GLY A 16 0.35 -6.46 -4.71
C GLY A 16 1.43 -5.48 -4.24
N THR A 17 2.14 -4.88 -5.21
CA THR A 17 3.30 -4.00 -5.01
C THR A 17 3.05 -2.88 -4.00
N LYS A 18 1.89 -2.21 -4.04
CA LYS A 18 1.60 -1.10 -3.11
C LYS A 18 1.63 -1.56 -1.65
N LYS A 19 0.96 -2.69 -1.36
CA LYS A 19 0.87 -3.22 0.01
C LYS A 19 2.23 -3.74 0.48
N PHE A 20 2.96 -4.41 -0.41
CA PHE A 20 4.30 -4.90 -0.14
C PHE A 20 5.28 -3.78 0.21
N LEU A 21 5.30 -2.70 -0.59
CA LEU A 21 6.15 -1.54 -0.29
C LEU A 21 5.72 -0.86 1.01
N THR A 22 4.41 -0.72 1.26
CA THR A 22 3.93 -0.21 2.55
C THR A 22 4.44 -1.07 3.69
N LEU A 23 4.25 -2.40 3.65
CA LEU A 23 4.75 -3.34 4.64
C LEU A 23 6.25 -3.16 4.87
N TYR A 24 7.05 -3.21 3.80
CA TYR A 24 8.52 -3.19 3.89
C TYR A 24 9.04 -1.90 4.54
N PHE A 25 8.62 -0.73 4.06
CA PHE A 25 9.13 0.54 4.58
C PHE A 25 8.61 0.86 5.98
N THR A 26 7.31 0.63 6.23
CA THR A 26 6.73 0.92 7.55
C THR A 26 7.22 -0.06 8.62
N ALA A 27 7.46 -1.33 8.26
CA ALA A 27 8.10 -2.29 9.15
C ALA A 27 9.51 -1.87 9.52
N GLY A 28 10.30 -1.38 8.57
CA GLY A 28 11.65 -0.87 8.84
C GLY A 28 11.65 0.29 9.83
N VAL A 29 10.75 1.26 9.64
CA VAL A 29 10.58 2.39 10.57
C VAL A 29 10.11 1.92 11.94
N PHE A 30 9.09 1.06 12.00
CA PHE A 30 8.57 0.54 13.27
C PHE A 30 9.63 -0.26 14.04
N ALA A 31 10.38 -1.13 13.35
CA ALA A 31 11.47 -1.90 13.92
C ALA A 31 12.56 -1.01 14.52
N ALA A 32 12.98 0.05 13.81
CA ALA A 32 13.96 1.00 14.28
C ALA A 32 13.45 1.76 15.51
N LEU A 33 12.20 2.25 15.48
CA LEU A 33 11.59 2.96 16.60
C LEU A 33 11.43 2.06 17.84
N LEU A 34 10.98 0.82 17.66
CA LEU A 34 10.84 -0.13 18.77
C LEU A 34 12.20 -0.41 19.42
N SER A 35 13.23 -0.66 18.60
CA SER A 35 14.58 -0.90 19.11
C SER A 35 15.16 0.33 19.80
N ALA A 36 14.97 1.53 19.24
CA ALA A 36 15.43 2.78 19.84
C ALA A 36 14.70 3.09 21.18
N LEU A 37 13.42 2.72 21.29
CA LEU A 37 12.65 2.90 22.52
C LEU A 37 13.09 1.93 23.62
N LEU A 38 13.34 0.67 23.27
CA LEU A 38 13.68 -0.37 24.25
C LEU A 38 15.17 -0.35 24.63
N LEU A 39 16.06 -0.08 23.66
CA LEU A 39 17.50 -0.03 23.84
C LEU A 39 18.12 1.13 23.02
N PRO A 40 17.99 2.37 23.49
CA PRO A 40 18.45 3.56 22.76
C PRO A 40 19.96 3.59 22.48
N GLN A 41 20.74 2.84 23.25
CA GLN A 41 22.20 2.76 23.11
C GLN A 41 22.64 1.76 22.03
N THR A 42 21.72 0.97 21.47
CA THR A 42 22.03 0.01 20.41
C THR A 42 21.89 0.68 19.04
N ALA A 43 22.99 0.70 18.29
CA ALA A 43 22.95 1.14 16.91
C ALA A 43 22.14 0.16 16.06
N VAL A 44 21.08 0.65 15.43
CA VAL A 44 20.27 -0.12 14.48
C VAL A 44 20.74 0.21 13.07
N LEU A 45 21.36 -0.76 12.40
CA LEU A 45 21.79 -0.62 11.01
C LEU A 45 21.27 -1.78 10.16
N GLY A 46 20.65 -1.45 9.04
CA GLY A 46 20.27 -2.41 8.00
C GLY A 46 18.77 -2.64 7.84
N ALA A 47 18.43 -3.39 6.79
CA ALA A 47 17.04 -3.65 6.41
C ALA A 47 16.41 -4.87 7.11
N SER A 48 17.13 -5.53 7.99
CA SER A 48 16.73 -6.84 8.53
C SER A 48 15.37 -6.81 9.23
N GLY A 49 15.03 -5.75 9.98
CA GLY A 49 13.69 -5.63 10.60
C GLY A 49 12.55 -5.71 9.57
N ALA A 50 12.69 -5.04 8.42
CA ALA A 50 11.73 -5.14 7.33
C ALA A 50 11.70 -6.54 6.69
N ILE A 51 12.86 -7.21 6.59
CA ILE A 51 12.96 -8.57 6.05
C ILE A 51 12.25 -9.57 6.98
N PHE A 52 12.41 -9.46 8.30
CA PHE A 52 11.67 -10.28 9.26
C PHE A 52 10.15 -10.10 9.15
N ALA A 53 9.68 -8.89 8.84
CA ALA A 53 8.27 -8.65 8.55
C ALA A 53 7.80 -9.37 7.26
N VAL A 54 8.64 -9.39 6.22
CA VAL A 54 8.37 -10.12 4.97
C VAL A 54 8.36 -11.64 5.20
N GLU A 55 9.26 -12.17 6.02
CA GLU A 55 9.31 -13.60 6.37
C GLU A 55 8.04 -14.05 7.11
N VAL A 56 7.59 -13.28 8.10
CA VAL A 56 6.32 -13.55 8.78
C VAL A 56 5.15 -13.46 7.82
N ALA A 57 5.13 -12.45 6.95
CA ALA A 57 4.08 -12.33 5.94
C ALA A 57 4.06 -13.55 5.01
N PHE A 58 5.22 -14.03 4.55
CA PHE A 58 5.34 -15.23 3.75
C PHE A 58 4.82 -16.47 4.51
N ALA A 59 5.23 -16.67 5.76
CA ALA A 59 4.76 -17.81 6.56
C ALA A 59 3.25 -17.78 6.86
N MET A 60 2.65 -16.60 6.96
CA MET A 60 1.20 -16.45 7.15
C MET A 60 0.41 -16.71 5.86
N LEU A 61 0.94 -16.28 4.71
CA LEU A 61 0.29 -16.46 3.41
C LEU A 61 0.51 -17.87 2.85
N PHE A 62 1.67 -18.46 3.11
CA PHE A 62 2.12 -19.73 2.52
C PHE A 62 2.62 -20.74 3.58
N PRO A 63 1.84 -21.00 4.66
CA PRO A 63 2.34 -21.73 5.85
C PRO A 63 2.83 -23.15 5.58
N ASN A 64 2.28 -23.80 4.55
CA ASN A 64 2.57 -25.19 4.20
C ASN A 64 3.49 -25.34 2.98
N VAL A 65 3.98 -24.23 2.40
CA VAL A 65 5.00 -24.30 1.35
C VAL A 65 6.29 -24.85 1.96
N THR A 66 6.86 -25.85 1.29
CA THR A 66 8.11 -26.48 1.69
C THR A 66 9.28 -25.70 1.10
N ILE A 67 10.15 -25.20 1.98
CA ILE A 67 11.41 -24.54 1.62
C ILE A 67 12.50 -25.58 1.78
N ILE A 68 13.28 -25.81 0.73
CA ILE A 68 14.44 -26.68 0.78
C ILE A 68 15.64 -25.82 1.17
N LEU A 69 16.02 -25.87 2.44
CA LEU A 69 17.20 -25.18 2.93
C LEU A 69 18.38 -26.16 2.88
N PHE A 70 19.31 -25.93 1.95
CA PHE A 70 20.37 -26.87 1.58
C PHE A 70 19.80 -28.23 1.13
N ILE A 71 19.61 -29.17 2.06
CA ILE A 71 19.09 -30.52 1.81
C ILE A 71 17.83 -30.85 2.63
N PHE A 72 17.44 -30.00 3.59
CA PHE A 72 16.34 -30.28 4.50
C PHE A 72 15.06 -29.56 4.07
N PRO A 73 13.99 -30.30 3.73
CA PRO A 73 12.68 -29.70 3.46
C PRO A 73 12.02 -29.27 4.76
N ILE A 74 11.75 -27.97 4.93
CA ILE A 74 11.08 -27.40 6.10
C ILE A 74 9.90 -26.56 5.63
N LYS A 75 8.73 -26.72 6.25
CA LYS A 75 7.59 -25.84 5.92
C LYS A 75 7.86 -24.42 6.38
N ALA A 76 7.43 -23.44 5.59
CA ALA A 76 7.62 -22.01 5.86
C ALA A 76 7.26 -21.59 7.28
N LYS A 77 6.12 -22.07 7.81
CA LYS A 77 5.72 -21.77 9.19
C LYS A 77 6.73 -22.23 10.24
N HIS A 78 7.34 -23.40 10.06
CA HIS A 78 8.31 -23.94 11.01
C HIS A 78 9.64 -23.19 10.93
N LEU A 79 10.09 -22.85 9.72
CA LEU A 79 11.30 -22.05 9.53
C LEU A 79 11.18 -20.68 10.20
N VAL A 80 10.07 -19.97 9.97
CA VAL A 80 9.87 -18.64 10.53
C VAL A 80 9.60 -18.69 12.04
N MET A 81 8.90 -19.71 12.55
CA MET A 81 8.79 -19.92 14.00
C MET A 81 10.14 -20.17 14.66
N LEU A 82 11.04 -20.91 14.01
CA LEU A 82 12.40 -21.11 14.49
C LEU A 82 13.17 -19.77 14.55
N PHE A 83 13.15 -18.98 13.47
CA PHE A 83 13.79 -17.66 13.46
C PHE A 83 13.20 -16.72 14.52
N ALA A 84 11.88 -16.69 14.66
CA ALA A 84 11.22 -15.89 15.69
C ALA A 84 11.62 -16.32 17.10
N GLY A 85 11.69 -17.64 17.36
CA GLY A 85 12.14 -18.19 18.64
C GLY A 85 13.60 -17.85 18.95
N LEU A 86 14.49 -17.97 17.96
CA LEU A 86 15.90 -17.60 18.10
C LEU A 86 16.06 -16.09 18.33
N THR A 87 15.34 -15.25 17.61
CA THR A 87 15.33 -13.80 17.83
C THR A 87 14.86 -13.46 19.26
N ALA A 88 13.75 -14.05 19.71
CA ALA A 88 13.24 -13.84 21.05
C ALA A 88 14.23 -14.32 22.14
N LEU A 89 14.85 -15.48 21.94
CA LEU A 89 15.88 -15.99 22.84
C LEU A 89 17.08 -15.03 22.92
N ASN A 90 17.55 -14.49 21.80
CA ASN A 90 18.66 -13.54 21.76
C ASN A 90 18.31 -12.16 22.35
N CYS A 91 17.03 -11.78 22.38
CA CYS A 91 16.59 -10.62 23.16
C CYS A 91 16.75 -10.85 24.67
N LEU A 92 16.55 -12.09 25.15
CA LEU A 92 16.65 -12.43 26.58
C LEU A 92 18.09 -12.77 27.01
N LEU A 93 18.81 -13.48 26.14
CA LEU A 93 20.16 -13.96 26.33
C LEU A 93 21.01 -13.50 25.15
N PRO A 94 21.57 -12.27 25.19
CA PRO A 94 22.38 -11.75 24.09
C PRO A 94 23.66 -12.57 23.94
N ILE A 95 23.71 -13.44 22.92
CA ILE A 95 24.91 -14.20 22.56
C ILE A 95 25.55 -13.51 21.34
N GLY A 96 26.68 -12.84 21.58
CA GLY A 96 27.40 -12.06 20.56
C GLY A 96 27.03 -10.56 20.53
N GLY A 97 27.94 -9.74 20.01
CA GLY A 97 27.78 -8.28 19.91
C GLY A 97 27.43 -7.82 18.49
N GLY A 98 26.76 -6.66 18.38
CA GLY A 98 26.56 -5.96 17.10
C GLY A 98 25.26 -6.29 16.34
N VAL A 99 24.33 -7.06 16.92
CA VAL A 99 23.03 -7.37 16.31
C VAL A 99 21.89 -6.75 17.11
N ALA A 100 21.06 -5.94 16.45
CA ALA A 100 19.89 -5.31 17.05
C ALA A 100 18.68 -6.26 17.05
N TYR A 101 18.68 -7.27 17.93
CA TYR A 101 17.61 -8.28 17.99
C TYR A 101 16.22 -7.69 18.27
N TYR A 102 16.12 -6.59 19.01
CA TYR A 102 14.85 -5.89 19.23
C TYR A 102 14.26 -5.28 17.95
N ALA A 103 15.11 -4.87 16.99
CA ALA A 103 14.65 -4.45 15.67
C ALA A 103 14.08 -5.64 14.87
N HIS A 104 14.68 -6.82 14.98
CA HIS A 104 14.14 -8.05 14.37
C HIS A 104 12.80 -8.42 14.98
N LEU A 105 12.70 -8.38 16.32
CA LEU A 105 11.45 -8.62 17.05
C LEU A 105 10.34 -7.64 16.64
N GLY A 106 10.68 -6.36 16.49
CA GLY A 106 9.75 -5.35 15.99
C GLY A 106 9.27 -5.63 14.57
N GLY A 107 10.17 -6.12 13.71
CA GLY A 107 9.84 -6.57 12.36
C GLY A 107 8.84 -7.74 12.35
N LEU A 108 9.12 -8.78 13.14
CA LEU A 108 8.24 -9.95 13.31
C LEU A 108 6.83 -9.53 13.78
N LEU A 109 6.78 -8.72 14.84
CA LEU A 109 5.54 -8.22 15.42
C LEU A 109 4.75 -7.38 14.41
N TYR A 110 5.41 -6.42 13.76
CA TYR A 110 4.77 -5.55 12.78
C TYR A 110 4.25 -6.34 11.59
N GLY A 111 5.04 -7.27 11.04
CA GLY A 111 4.63 -8.10 9.91
C GLY A 111 3.39 -8.93 10.24
N PHE A 112 3.35 -9.54 11.43
CA PHE A 112 2.18 -10.28 11.90
C PHE A 112 0.94 -9.39 11.97
N LEU A 113 1.05 -8.23 12.64
CA LEU A 113 -0.06 -7.29 12.79
C LEU A 113 -0.52 -6.75 11.44
N PHE A 114 0.42 -6.41 10.55
CA PHE A 114 0.13 -5.92 9.23
C PHE A 114 -0.72 -6.94 8.47
N VAL A 115 -0.25 -8.18 8.29
CA VAL A 115 -1.01 -9.19 7.53
C VAL A 115 -2.35 -9.52 8.21
N ARG A 116 -2.41 -9.51 9.54
CA ARG A 116 -3.63 -9.80 10.30
C ARG A 116 -4.72 -8.73 10.15
N TYR A 117 -4.34 -7.47 9.95
CA TYR A 117 -5.26 -6.32 9.92
C TYR A 117 -5.33 -5.59 8.56
N GLU A 118 -4.41 -5.87 7.64
CA GLU A 118 -4.32 -5.30 6.29
C GLU A 118 -5.68 -5.32 5.56
N PRO A 119 -6.44 -6.44 5.52
CA PRO A 119 -7.70 -6.48 4.78
C PRO A 119 -8.67 -5.36 5.21
N ARG A 120 -8.77 -5.10 6.52
CA ARG A 120 -9.67 -4.08 7.07
C ARG A 120 -9.23 -2.66 6.72
N VAL A 121 -7.92 -2.39 6.79
CA VAL A 121 -7.38 -1.06 6.49
C VAL A 121 -7.56 -0.75 5.01
N TRP A 122 -7.26 -1.71 4.14
CA TRP A 122 -7.39 -1.50 2.70
C TRP A 122 -8.84 -1.43 2.22
N ASP A 123 -9.77 -2.12 2.89
CA ASP A 123 -11.20 -1.94 2.64
C ASP A 123 -11.62 -0.48 2.91
N LEU A 124 -11.24 0.09 4.06
CA LEU A 124 -11.52 1.49 4.39
C LEU A 124 -10.89 2.47 3.39
N VAL A 125 -9.62 2.25 3.03
CA VAL A 125 -8.92 3.06 2.03
C VAL A 125 -9.61 2.96 0.67
N SER A 126 -10.04 1.76 0.26
CA SER A 126 -10.70 1.54 -1.01
C SER A 126 -12.07 2.24 -1.07
N LEU A 127 -12.82 2.24 0.03
CA LEU A 127 -14.09 2.96 0.15
C LEU A 127 -13.88 4.48 0.09
N TRP A 128 -12.86 4.99 0.78
CA TRP A 128 -12.52 6.40 0.73
C TRP A 128 -12.09 6.83 -0.69
N GLN A 129 -11.26 6.03 -1.37
CA GLN A 129 -10.86 6.27 -2.75
C GLN A 129 -12.06 6.21 -3.72
N ALA A 130 -12.97 5.25 -3.53
CA ALA A 130 -14.19 5.14 -4.32
C ALA A 130 -15.09 6.37 -4.13
N LYS A 131 -15.22 6.86 -2.90
CA LYS A 131 -15.98 8.09 -2.57
C LYS A 131 -15.37 9.32 -3.23
N GLN A 132 -14.05 9.48 -3.20
CA GLN A 132 -13.36 10.59 -3.86
C GLN A 132 -13.56 10.55 -5.38
N ARG A 133 -13.42 9.38 -6.00
CA ARG A 133 -13.66 9.21 -7.44
C ARG A 133 -15.10 9.50 -7.83
N ALA A 134 -16.08 9.03 -7.04
CA ALA A 134 -17.49 9.32 -7.29
C ALA A 134 -17.77 10.83 -7.23
N ARG A 135 -17.12 11.55 -6.31
CA ARG A 135 -17.21 13.02 -6.22
C ARG A 135 -16.59 13.70 -7.45
N GLU A 136 -15.39 13.31 -7.86
CA GLU A 136 -14.73 13.88 -9.05
C GLU A 136 -15.55 13.65 -10.33
N LEU A 137 -16.18 12.48 -10.48
CA LEU A 137 -17.06 12.18 -11.61
C LEU A 137 -18.31 13.07 -11.61
N ARG A 138 -18.98 13.22 -10.45
CA ARG A 138 -20.16 14.08 -10.30
C ARG A 138 -19.83 15.55 -10.58
N GLU A 139 -18.74 16.06 -10.01
CA GLU A 139 -18.30 17.44 -10.25
C GLU A 139 -17.96 17.68 -11.72
N GLY A 140 -17.31 16.71 -12.40
CA GLY A 140 -17.02 16.86 -13.82
C GLY A 140 -18.23 16.71 -14.73
N GLU A 141 -19.22 15.89 -14.38
CA GLU A 141 -20.52 15.86 -15.08
C GLU A 141 -21.27 17.19 -14.95
N GLU A 142 -21.26 17.80 -13.78
CA GLU A 142 -21.88 19.11 -13.56
C GLU A 142 -21.18 20.21 -14.35
N ILE A 143 -19.84 20.21 -14.37
CA ILE A 143 -19.05 21.12 -15.20
C ILE A 143 -19.40 20.92 -16.67
N ARG A 144 -19.50 19.68 -17.15
CA ARG A 144 -19.89 19.36 -18.52
C ARG A 144 -21.26 19.94 -18.86
N ARG A 145 -22.28 19.67 -18.04
CA ARG A 145 -23.63 20.19 -18.24
C ARG A 145 -23.65 21.72 -18.32
N ARG A 146 -22.86 22.38 -17.46
CA ARG A 146 -22.77 23.85 -17.45
C ARG A 146 -22.04 24.40 -18.66
N VAL A 147 -21.00 23.72 -19.14
CA VAL A 147 -20.33 24.06 -20.40
C VAL A 147 -21.31 23.92 -21.57
N ASP A 148 -22.00 22.79 -21.69
CA ASP A 148 -22.95 22.53 -22.77
C ASP A 148 -24.06 23.61 -22.79
N SER A 149 -24.62 23.97 -21.63
CA SER A 149 -25.62 25.04 -21.52
C SER A 149 -25.10 26.42 -21.96
N LEU A 150 -23.85 26.74 -21.66
CA LEU A 150 -23.25 28.00 -22.09
C LEU A 150 -22.94 28.01 -23.58
N LEU A 151 -22.52 26.87 -24.14
CA LEU A 151 -22.32 26.72 -25.58
C LEU A 151 -23.64 26.86 -26.35
N ASP A 152 -24.75 26.33 -25.82
CA ASP A 152 -26.08 26.55 -26.39
C ASP A 152 -26.50 28.03 -26.34
N LYS A 153 -26.19 28.73 -25.25
CA LYS A 153 -26.43 30.17 -25.12
C LYS A 153 -25.62 30.94 -26.17
N VAL A 154 -24.34 30.63 -26.32
CA VAL A 154 -23.46 31.22 -27.35
C VAL A 154 -24.05 31.03 -28.74
N ASN A 155 -24.53 29.82 -29.04
CA ASN A 155 -25.09 29.49 -30.33
C ASN A 155 -26.38 30.29 -30.64
N ARG A 156 -27.17 30.63 -29.61
CA ARG A 156 -28.43 31.38 -29.76
C ARG A 156 -28.24 32.89 -29.83
N VAL A 157 -27.38 33.46 -28.97
CA VAL A 157 -27.28 34.91 -28.78
C VAL A 157 -25.91 35.49 -29.12
N GLY A 158 -24.93 34.69 -29.55
CA GLY A 158 -23.57 35.15 -29.83
C GLY A 158 -22.68 35.20 -28.58
N LEU A 159 -21.36 35.21 -28.82
CA LEU A 159 -20.34 35.13 -27.77
C LEU A 159 -20.25 36.43 -26.96
N GLU A 160 -20.47 37.58 -27.60
CA GLU A 160 -20.46 38.91 -27.00
C GLU A 160 -21.52 39.11 -25.90
N ASN A 161 -22.55 38.28 -25.86
CA ASN A 161 -23.66 38.36 -24.89
C ASN A 161 -23.46 37.48 -23.64
N LEU A 162 -22.26 36.90 -23.46
CA LEU A 162 -21.89 36.23 -22.22
C LEU A 162 -21.46 37.22 -21.14
N THR A 163 -21.84 36.92 -19.90
CA THR A 163 -21.30 37.65 -18.76
C THR A 163 -19.83 37.32 -18.55
N ARG A 164 -19.08 38.25 -17.95
CA ARG A 164 -17.65 38.05 -17.61
C ARG A 164 -17.40 36.77 -16.79
N LYS A 165 -18.32 36.43 -15.88
CA LYS A 165 -18.25 35.20 -15.07
C LYS A 165 -18.44 33.92 -15.91
N GLU A 166 -19.33 33.94 -16.90
CA GLU A 166 -19.57 32.79 -17.79
C GLU A 166 -18.39 32.57 -18.74
N MET A 167 -17.82 33.64 -19.29
CA MET A 167 -16.61 33.60 -20.12
C MET A 167 -15.41 33.04 -19.34
N GLU A 168 -15.17 33.55 -18.12
CA GLU A 168 -14.11 33.05 -17.24
C GLU A 168 -14.31 31.57 -16.87
N PHE A 169 -15.56 31.15 -16.68
CA PHE A 169 -15.88 29.75 -16.41
C PHE A 169 -15.53 28.87 -17.61
N LEU A 170 -15.93 29.21 -18.83
CA LEU A 170 -15.61 28.44 -20.05
C LEU A 170 -14.09 28.28 -20.25
N GLN A 171 -13.33 29.35 -20.05
CA GLN A 171 -11.87 29.33 -20.16
C GLN A 171 -11.24 28.39 -19.12
N LYS A 172 -11.71 28.44 -17.87
CA LYS A 172 -11.21 27.58 -16.78
C LYS A 172 -11.73 26.14 -16.88
N ALA A 173 -12.88 25.91 -17.50
CA ALA A 173 -13.51 24.60 -17.61
C ALA A 173 -12.69 23.62 -18.46
N SER A 174 -11.97 24.10 -19.49
CA SER A 174 -11.13 23.27 -20.37
C SER A 174 -10.11 22.40 -19.58
N GLN A 175 -9.43 23.00 -18.60
CA GLN A 175 -8.45 22.27 -17.78
C GLN A 175 -9.10 21.21 -16.89
N LYS A 176 -10.23 21.54 -16.26
CA LYS A 176 -10.99 20.61 -15.41
C LYS A 176 -11.59 19.47 -16.22
N PHE A 177 -12.04 19.75 -17.45
CA PHE A 177 -12.62 18.76 -18.34
C PHE A 177 -11.60 17.69 -18.76
N ARG A 178 -10.35 18.10 -19.05
CA ARG A 178 -9.25 17.17 -19.36
C ARG A 178 -8.99 16.21 -18.21
N LYS A 179 -8.96 16.72 -16.97
CA LYS A 179 -8.79 15.92 -15.75
C LYS A 179 -9.95 14.94 -15.56
N TRP A 180 -11.20 15.41 -15.69
CA TRP A 180 -12.38 14.55 -15.60
C TRP A 180 -12.40 13.44 -16.66
N LYS A 181 -12.05 13.77 -17.91
CA LYS A 181 -12.01 12.81 -19.03
C LYS A 181 -11.02 11.66 -18.77
N ALA A 182 -9.89 11.95 -18.13
CA ALA A 182 -8.93 10.93 -17.71
C ALA A 182 -9.49 10.01 -16.61
N VAL A 183 -10.24 10.57 -15.65
CA VAL A 183 -10.89 9.81 -14.57
C VAL A 183 -12.03 8.94 -15.10
N SER A 184 -12.89 9.47 -15.98
CA SER A 184 -14.02 8.74 -16.57
C SER A 184 -13.58 7.59 -17.49
N ALA A 185 -12.51 7.79 -18.27
CA ALA A 185 -11.94 6.73 -19.12
C ALA A 185 -11.34 5.56 -18.32
N SER A 186 -10.98 5.76 -17.05
CA SER A 186 -10.36 4.73 -16.20
C SER A 186 -11.35 3.70 -15.61
N GLY A 187 -12.64 3.82 -15.94
CA GLY A 187 -13.73 2.98 -15.42
C GLY A 187 -14.30 3.53 -14.12
N GLY A 188 -15.60 3.85 -14.12
CA GLY A 188 -16.32 4.33 -12.94
C GLY A 188 -16.34 3.31 -11.78
N PRO A 189 -16.70 3.74 -10.55
CA PRO A 189 -16.72 2.86 -9.39
C PRO A 189 -17.71 1.71 -9.62
N GLY A 190 -17.18 0.52 -9.96
CA GLY A 190 -17.99 -0.69 -10.15
C GLY A 190 -17.57 -1.60 -11.32
N THR A 191 -16.89 -1.07 -12.35
CA THR A 191 -16.73 -1.81 -13.63
C THR A 191 -15.69 -2.95 -13.63
N LYS A 192 -14.92 -3.15 -12.56
CA LYS A 192 -13.89 -4.22 -12.50
C LYS A 192 -14.34 -5.52 -11.82
N LYS A 193 -15.56 -5.61 -11.28
CA LYS A 193 -16.03 -6.85 -10.62
C LYS A 193 -16.66 -7.90 -11.55
N GLU A 194 -16.92 -7.59 -12.82
CA GLU A 194 -17.63 -8.52 -13.74
C GLU A 194 -16.73 -9.28 -14.74
N LYS A 195 -15.40 -9.15 -14.69
CA LYS A 195 -14.50 -9.88 -15.62
C LYS A 195 -13.74 -11.05 -14.99
N LYS A 196 -14.31 -11.69 -13.97
CA LYS A 196 -13.84 -12.97 -13.43
C LYS A 196 -15.04 -13.88 -13.17
N ALA A 197 -15.60 -14.40 -14.25
CA ALA A 197 -16.44 -15.60 -14.26
C ALA A 197 -15.86 -16.51 -15.34
#